data_AF-A0A4V0X302-F1
#
_entry.id   AF-A0A4V0X302-F1
#
_cell.length_a   1.000
_cell.length_b   1.000
_cell.length_c   1.000
_cell.angle_alpha   90.00
_cell.angle_beta   90.00
_cell.angle_gamma   90.00
#
_symmetry.space_group_name_H-M   'P 1'
#
loop_
_entity.id
_entity.type
_entity.pdbx_description
1 polymer ?
#
loop_
_entity_poly.entity_id
_entity_poly.type
_entity_poly.pdbx_seq_one_letter_code
_entity_poly.pdbx_strand_id
1 'polypeptide(L)' 'MIKGQVDAVSPTIGDWHRVSNPTNDVSISIHVYGANIGKVVRRKVGVNQNVEDFISGYSSECVFRS' A
#
# COMPACT_ATOMS: atom_id res chain seq x y z
N MET A 1 11.41 -5.96 5.95
CA MET A 1 12.39 -5.15 5.19
C MET A 1 13.19 -4.30 6.16
N ILE A 2 14.47 -4.07 5.86
CA ILE A 2 15.33 -3.13 6.62
C ILE A 2 15.59 -1.86 5.80
N LYS A 3 16.18 -0.83 6.43
CA LYS A 3 16.53 0.43 5.76
C LYS A 3 17.41 0.17 4.53
N GLY A 4 17.04 0.78 3.40
CA GLY A 4 17.75 0.64 2.13
C GLY A 4 17.36 -0.58 1.29
N GLN A 5 16.62 -1.55 1.84
CA GLN A 5 16.07 -2.63 1.03
C GLN A 5 14.88 -2.16 0.18
N VAL A 6 14.76 -2.76 -0.99
CA VAL A 6 13.62 -2.61 -1.90
C VAL A 6 13.03 -3.99 -2.14
N ASP A 7 11.71 -4.06 -2.21
CA ASP A 7 10.94 -5.25 -2.56
C ASP A 7 9.93 -4.88 -3.65
N ALA A 8 9.49 -5.87 -4.43
CA ALA A 8 8.64 -5.65 -5.59
C ALA A 8 7.38 -6.51 -5.54
N VAL A 9 6.25 -5.92 -5.92
CA VAL A 9 4.98 -6.62 -6.10
C VAL A 9 4.34 -6.23 -7.42
N SER A 10 3.64 -7.18 -8.02
CA SER A 10 2.80 -6.96 -9.19
C SER A 10 1.89 -8.18 -9.41
N PRO A 11 0.85 -8.05 -10.26
CA PRO A 11 0.03 -9.19 -10.63
C PRO A 11 0.81 -10.40 -11.18
N THR A 12 2.00 -10.20 -11.76
CA THR A 12 2.79 -11.28 -12.38
C THR A 12 3.81 -11.93 -11.44
N ILE A 13 4.21 -11.26 -10.33
CA ILE A 13 5.22 -11.78 -9.40
C ILE A 13 4.67 -12.05 -7.98
N GLY A 14 3.40 -11.72 -7.74
CA GLY A 14 2.74 -11.82 -6.45
C GLY A 14 2.27 -10.44 -5.96
N ASP A 15 0.97 -10.31 -5.69
CA ASP A 15 0.32 -9.03 -5.39
C ASP A 15 -0.42 -9.03 -4.02
N TRP A 16 -0.81 -10.21 -3.53
CA TRP A 16 -1.47 -10.33 -2.23
C TRP A 16 -0.44 -10.44 -1.12
N HIS A 17 -0.42 -9.45 -0.23
CA HIS A 17 0.45 -9.45 0.94
C HIS A 17 -0.20 -8.75 2.14
N ARG A 18 0.43 -8.90 3.31
CA ARG A 18 0.14 -8.11 4.50
C ARG A 18 1.44 -7.52 5.02
N VAL A 19 1.44 -6.21 5.25
CA VAL A 19 2.59 -5.48 5.80
C VAL A 19 2.25 -5.02 7.21
N SER A 20 3.18 -5.18 8.14
CA SER A 20 3.03 -4.73 9.54
C SER A 20 4.35 -4.16 10.05
N ASN A 21 4.28 -3.17 10.94
CA ASN A 21 5.46 -2.67 11.65
C ASN A 21 5.98 -3.76 12.61
N PRO A 22 7.24 -4.21 12.48
CA PRO A 22 7.78 -5.27 13.33
C PRO A 22 8.33 -4.74 14.67
N THR A 23 8.24 -3.44 14.94
CA THR A 23 8.84 -2.79 16.11
C THR A 23 7.82 -1.98 16.90
N ASN A 24 8.18 -1.58 18.11
CA ASN A 24 7.39 -0.65 18.93
C ASN A 24 7.61 0.82 18.55
N ASP A 25 8.60 1.12 17.71
CA ASP A 25 8.91 2.46 17.22
C ASP A 25 8.26 2.72 15.86
N VAL A 26 8.33 3.96 15.37
CA VAL A 26 7.79 4.35 14.06
C VAL A 26 8.67 3.81 12.92
N SER A 27 8.04 3.11 11.98
CA SER A 27 8.66 2.66 10.71
C SER A 27 8.03 3.38 9.52
N ILE A 28 8.86 3.80 8.55
CA ILE A 28 8.42 4.47 7.32
C ILE A 28 9.02 3.74 6.12
N SER A 29 8.18 3.43 5.14
CA SER A 29 8.56 2.92 3.81
C SER A 29 8.07 3.87 2.73
N ILE A 30 8.80 3.94 1.62
CA ILE A 30 8.42 4.72 0.44
C ILE A 30 7.91 3.75 -0.62
N HIS A 31 6.71 4.01 -1.15
CA HIS A 31 6.06 3.14 -2.13
C HIS A 31 5.96 3.86 -3.47
N VAL A 32 6.33 3.17 -4.54
CA VAL A 32 6.20 3.64 -5.92
C VAL A 32 5.31 2.68 -6.68
N TYR A 33 4.32 3.22 -7.38
CA TYR A 33 3.35 2.43 -8.15
C TYR A 33 3.27 2.98 -9.58
N GLY A 34 2.98 2.10 -10.54
CA GLY A 34 2.78 2.47 -11.95
C GLY A 34 1.47 3.20 -12.26
N ALA A 35 0.77 3.72 -11.24
CA ALA A 35 -0.51 4.41 -11.35
C ALA A 35 -0.71 5.38 -10.18
N ASN A 36 -1.74 6.24 -10.26
CA ASN A 36 -2.21 7.00 -9.10
C ASN A 36 -2.89 6.04 -8.11
N ILE A 37 -2.09 5.42 -7.23
CA ILE A 37 -2.54 4.33 -6.36
C ILE A 37 -3.72 4.72 -5.47
N GLY A 38 -3.79 5.99 -5.04
CA GLY A 38 -4.89 6.53 -4.25
C GLY A 38 -6.24 6.56 -4.98
N LYS A 39 -6.27 6.33 -6.30
CA LYS A 39 -7.48 6.25 -7.14
C LYS A 39 -7.73 4.87 -7.76
N VAL A 40 -6.84 3.91 -7.56
CA VAL A 40 -6.99 2.56 -8.13
C VAL A 40 -8.03 1.79 -7.31
N VAL A 41 -9.04 1.23 -7.99
CA VAL A 41 -9.95 0.24 -7.40
C VAL A 41 -9.24 -1.09 -7.34
N ARG A 42 -9.02 -1.61 -6.13
CA ARG A 42 -8.39 -2.91 -5.87
C ARG A 42 -9.18 -3.68 -4.82
N ARG A 43 -8.73 -4.88 -4.46
CA ARG A 43 -9.39 -5.72 -3.46
C ARG A 43 -8.59 -5.75 -2.15
N LYS A 44 -9.28 -5.90 -1.02
CA LYS A 44 -8.67 -6.27 0.27
C LYS A 44 -9.46 -7.41 0.93
N VAL A 45 -8.80 -8.16 1.82
CA VAL A 45 -9.48 -9.14 2.67
C VAL A 45 -9.93 -8.43 3.94
N GLY A 46 -11.25 -8.37 4.16
CA GLY A 46 -11.87 -7.80 5.36
C GLY A 46 -11.64 -8.66 6.60
N VAL A 47 -12.04 -8.14 7.76
CA VAL A 47 -11.89 -8.82 9.06
C VAL A 47 -12.60 -10.18 9.09
N ASN A 48 -13.70 -10.31 8.35
CA ASN A 48 -14.49 -11.54 8.24
C ASN A 48 -14.03 -12.45 7.08
N GLN A 49 -12.80 -12.26 6.58
CA GLN A 49 -12.23 -13.01 5.45
C GLN A 49 -12.96 -12.83 4.11
N ASN A 50 -13.84 -11.83 3.99
CA ASN A 50 -14.49 -11.47 2.75
C ASN A 50 -13.58 -10.62 1.86
N VAL A 51 -13.70 -10.77 0.54
CA VAL A 51 -12.99 -9.93 -0.43
C VAL A 51 -13.87 -8.74 -0.79
N GLU A 52 -13.38 -7.53 -0.54
CA GLU A 52 -14.11 -6.28 -0.78
C GLU A 52 -13.31 -5.29 -1.63
N ASP A 53 -14.02 -4.43 -2.36
CA ASP A 53 -13.40 -3.34 -3.10
C ASP A 53 -12.78 -2.30 -2.16
N PHE A 54 -11.66 -1.73 -2.59
CA PHE A 54 -10.82 -0.84 -1.80
C PHE A 54 -10.14 0.19 -2.67
N ILE A 55 -10.25 1.45 -2.27
CA ILE A 55 -9.49 2.59 -2.78
C ILE A 55 -8.80 3.21 -1.58
N SER A 56 -7.47 3.37 -1.61
CA SER A 56 -6.72 3.80 -0.43
C SER A 56 -6.80 5.30 -0.15
N GLY A 57 -7.05 6.12 -1.18
CA GLY A 57 -6.93 7.58 -1.07
C GLY A 57 -5.52 8.02 -0.67
N TYR A 58 -5.43 9.21 -0.10
CA TYR A 58 -4.23 9.79 0.50
C TYR A 58 -4.58 10.38 1.87
N SER A 59 -3.67 10.28 2.84
CA SER A 59 -3.86 10.87 4.17
C SER A 59 -3.69 12.39 4.18
N SER A 60 -2.96 12.95 3.21
CA SER A 60 -2.78 14.40 3.08
C SER A 60 -3.91 15.00 2.27
N GLU A 61 -4.49 16.09 2.77
CA GLU A 61 -5.43 16.94 2.03
C GLU A 61 -4.70 17.97 1.15
N CYS A 62 -3.38 18.11 1.30
CA CYS A 62 -2.59 19.04 0.51
C CYS A 62 -2.53 18.54 -0.94
N VAL A 63 -3.23 19.25 -1.81
CA VAL A 63 -3.13 19.09 -3.25
C VAL A 63 -2.19 20.17 -3.75
N PHE A 64 -1.02 19.80 -4.25
CA PHE A 64 -0.13 20.74 -4.91
C PHE A 64 -0.84 21.21 -6.20
N ARG A 65 -1.34 22.45 -6.19
CA ARG A 65 -1.89 23.10 -7.38
C ARG A 65 -0.73 23.80 -8.06
N SER A 66 -0.44 23.39 -9.30
CA SER A 66 0.46 24.08 -10.22
C SER A 66 -0.09 25.46 -10.58
#